data_AF-A0A7Y5T1H6-F1
#
_entry.id   AF-A0A7Y5T1H6-F1
#
_cell.length_a   1.000
_cell.length_b   1.000
_cell.length_c   1.000
_cell.angle_alpha   90.00
_cell.angle_beta   90.00
_cell.angle_gamma   90.00
#
_symmetry.space_group_name_H-M   'P 1'
#
loop_
_entity.id
_entity.type
_entity.pdbx_description
1 polymer ?
#
loop_
_entity_poly.entity_id
_entity_poly.type
_entity_poly.pdbx_seq_one_letter_code
_entity_poly.pdbx_strand_id
1 'polypeptide(L)'
;MNQIQKELAGKSGGSPVFIFGNGPSLQLFDLSKTKNSVTIASNAFIKNSAAISACELNFIVASDAAVYFGPSTLAKLFLNDLSERLSSNNHLFFVYPLNFHQILHFNIPASLHSQLIPVPRYNNKSLTALRDHFELTDIGNTLNTILLPLSLLFSKTIILVGFDGIGSPAVKGSVTANYQWSYSDAFSYGTYSKSTRLFEPGFTNEHKKMIDNGTYTDIYFGNDFENNLAHLEDQGYQIFSVNRSTVPSIEKRFNPILAENYLAH
;
A
#
# COMPACT_ATOMS: atom_id res chain seq x y z
N MET A 1 14.63 -19.72 10.52
CA MET A 1 13.32 -19.04 10.66
C MET A 1 13.61 -17.62 11.13
N ASN A 2 13.61 -16.64 10.22
CA ASN A 2 14.03 -15.26 10.52
C ASN A 2 13.04 -14.58 11.48
N GLN A 3 13.51 -13.59 12.24
CA GLN A 3 12.74 -12.83 13.24
C GLN A 3 11.38 -12.35 12.72
N ILE A 4 11.34 -11.98 11.44
CA ILE A 4 10.12 -11.68 10.68
C ILE A 4 9.12 -12.84 10.75
N GLN A 5 9.47 -14.07 10.37
CA GLN A 5 8.55 -15.22 10.47
C GLN A 5 8.01 -15.47 11.88
N LYS A 6 8.77 -15.14 12.93
CA LYS A 6 8.30 -15.25 14.33
C LYS A 6 7.33 -14.13 14.72
N GLU A 7 7.58 -12.90 14.28
CA GLU A 7 6.67 -11.77 14.51
C GLU A 7 5.42 -11.84 13.60
N LEU A 8 5.57 -12.34 12.37
CA LEU A 8 4.49 -12.64 11.42
C LEU A 8 3.56 -13.74 11.93
N ALA A 9 4.10 -14.76 12.61
CA ALA A 9 3.33 -15.90 13.14
C ALA A 9 2.53 -15.56 14.41
N GLY A 10 2.85 -14.47 15.12
CA GLY A 10 2.21 -14.12 16.40
C GLY A 10 0.81 -13.51 16.28
N LYS A 11 0.42 -13.03 15.09
CA LYS A 11 -0.86 -12.34 14.86
C LYS A 11 -1.86 -13.12 13.99
N SER A 12 -1.54 -14.34 13.57
CA SER A 12 -2.33 -15.17 12.65
C SER A 12 -3.48 -15.92 13.34
N GLY A 13 -4.27 -15.21 14.16
CA GLY A 13 -5.37 -15.77 14.95
C GLY A 13 -6.74 -15.39 14.41
N GLY A 14 -7.11 -15.82 13.20
CA GLY A 14 -8.46 -15.65 12.63
C GLY A 14 -8.92 -14.21 12.35
N SER A 15 -8.25 -13.19 12.89
CA SER A 15 -8.53 -11.78 12.65
C SER A 15 -8.24 -11.39 11.19
N PRO A 16 -8.99 -10.45 10.62
CA PRO A 16 -8.71 -9.94 9.29
C PRO A 16 -7.40 -9.16 9.25
N VAL A 17 -6.82 -9.04 8.06
CA VAL A 17 -5.74 -8.09 7.76
C VAL A 17 -6.34 -6.90 7.06
N PHE A 18 -6.01 -5.70 7.52
CA PHE A 18 -6.39 -4.46 6.85
C PHE A 18 -5.23 -3.95 6.02
N ILE A 19 -5.50 -3.70 4.73
CA ILE A 19 -4.57 -3.00 3.86
C ILE A 19 -5.12 -1.62 3.50
N PHE A 20 -4.26 -0.60 3.61
CA PHE A 20 -4.62 0.80 3.39
C PHE A 20 -3.96 1.34 2.12
N GLY A 21 -4.81 1.74 1.17
CA GLY A 21 -4.43 2.64 0.09
C GLY A 21 -4.27 4.08 0.58
N ASN A 22 -4.37 5.04 -0.34
CA ASN A 22 -4.26 6.47 -0.04
C ASN A 22 -5.46 7.28 -0.60
N GLY A 23 -6.52 6.58 -0.99
CA GLY A 23 -7.69 7.20 -1.61
C GLY A 23 -8.56 7.99 -0.62
N PRO A 24 -9.40 8.93 -1.11
CA PRO A 24 -10.22 9.78 -0.26
C PRO A 24 -11.15 9.02 0.70
N SER A 25 -11.66 7.85 0.32
CA SER A 25 -12.58 7.08 1.16
C SER A 25 -11.96 6.59 2.45
N LEU A 26 -10.62 6.56 2.54
CA LEU A 26 -9.89 6.25 3.76
C LEU A 26 -10.27 7.20 4.91
N GLN A 27 -10.64 8.45 4.62
CA GLN A 27 -11.05 9.41 5.64
C GLN A 27 -12.39 9.07 6.30
N LEU A 28 -13.21 8.25 5.65
CA LEU A 28 -14.52 7.82 6.16
C LEU A 28 -14.41 6.59 7.06
N PHE A 29 -13.25 5.93 7.07
CA PHE A 29 -13.01 4.71 7.80
C PHE A 29 -12.56 5.00 9.23
N ASP A 30 -13.18 4.35 10.22
CA ASP A 30 -12.75 4.44 11.61
C ASP A 30 -11.54 3.52 11.84
N LEU A 31 -10.35 4.10 11.73
CA LEU A 31 -9.07 3.41 11.92
C LEU A 31 -8.95 2.75 13.29
N SER A 32 -9.67 3.20 14.32
CA SER A 32 -9.61 2.59 15.66
C SER A 32 -10.22 1.18 15.70
N LYS A 33 -11.05 0.82 14.72
CA LYS A 33 -11.68 -0.49 14.60
C LYS A 33 -10.74 -1.59 14.10
N THR A 34 -9.51 -1.25 13.72
CA THR A 34 -8.49 -2.23 13.30
C THR A 34 -7.56 -2.66 14.42
N LYS A 35 -7.79 -2.20 15.65
CA LYS A 35 -7.04 -2.65 16.82
C LYS A 35 -7.06 -4.17 16.93
N ASN A 36 -5.94 -4.75 17.35
CA ASN A 36 -5.73 -6.21 17.43
C ASN A 36 -5.73 -6.96 16.07
N SER A 37 -5.78 -6.24 14.95
CA SER A 37 -5.61 -6.82 13.61
C SER A 37 -4.22 -6.52 13.06
N VAL A 38 -3.83 -7.19 11.99
CA VAL A 38 -2.63 -6.80 11.24
C VAL A 38 -2.99 -5.66 10.32
N THR A 39 -2.20 -4.58 10.36
CA THR A 39 -2.40 -3.38 9.55
C THR A 39 -1.19 -3.10 8.67
N ILE A 40 -1.45 -2.94 7.38
CA ILE A 40 -0.43 -2.72 6.36
C ILE A 40 -0.85 -1.50 5.53
N ALA A 41 0.03 -0.52 5.37
CA ALA A 41 -0.28 0.67 4.58
C ALA A 41 0.70 0.88 3.44
N SER A 42 0.18 1.49 2.37
CA SER A 42 1.00 1.94 1.25
C SER A 42 1.75 3.23 1.59
N ASN A 43 2.96 3.34 1.04
CA ASN A 43 3.88 4.49 1.03
C ASN A 43 3.37 5.80 1.65
N ALA A 44 2.53 6.57 0.96
CA ALA A 44 2.19 7.93 1.39
C ALA A 44 1.35 8.02 2.68
N PHE A 45 0.86 6.88 3.19
CA PHE A 45 0.21 6.79 4.48
C PHE A 45 1.11 7.25 5.64
N ILE A 46 2.44 7.10 5.47
CA ILE A 46 3.44 7.43 6.50
C ILE A 46 3.37 8.89 6.99
N LYS A 47 2.86 9.79 6.12
CA LYS A 47 2.68 11.22 6.38
C LYS A 47 1.75 11.49 7.57
N ASN A 48 0.76 10.63 7.81
CA ASN A 48 -0.28 10.87 8.81
C ASN A 48 0.00 10.11 10.12
N SER A 49 0.70 10.76 11.05
CA SER A 49 1.03 10.19 12.37
C SER A 49 -0.21 9.77 13.17
N ALA A 50 -1.27 10.58 13.14
CA ALA A 50 -2.50 10.29 13.87
C ALA A 50 -3.17 9.02 13.36
N ALA A 51 -3.20 8.83 12.03
CA ALA A 51 -3.74 7.62 11.42
C ALA A 51 -2.93 6.37 11.79
N ILE A 52 -1.59 6.47 11.73
CA ILE A 52 -0.67 5.39 12.13
C ILE A 52 -0.92 4.96 13.57
N SER A 53 -1.10 5.91 14.48
CA SER A 53 -1.40 5.63 15.87
C SER A 53 -2.81 5.04 16.05
N ALA A 54 -3.80 5.53 15.29
CA ALA A 54 -5.18 5.08 15.41
C ALA A 54 -5.37 3.62 14.98
N CYS A 55 -4.68 3.18 13.91
CA CYS A 55 -4.77 1.81 13.41
C CYS A 55 -3.67 0.86 13.95
N GLU A 56 -2.79 1.35 14.83
CA GLU A 56 -1.63 0.58 15.35
C GLU A 56 -0.80 -0.05 14.22
N LEU A 57 -0.41 0.76 13.23
CA LEU A 57 0.21 0.30 11.99
C LEU A 57 1.39 -0.65 12.24
N ASN A 58 1.37 -1.81 11.58
CA ASN A 58 2.44 -2.81 11.70
C ASN A 58 3.43 -2.75 10.56
N PHE A 59 2.95 -2.52 9.35
CA PHE A 59 3.79 -2.50 8.16
C PHE A 59 3.50 -1.27 7.30
N ILE A 60 4.56 -0.56 6.92
CA ILE A 60 4.52 0.39 5.81
C ILE A 60 5.28 -0.25 4.63
N VAL A 61 4.77 -0.08 3.41
CA VAL A 61 5.39 -0.65 2.21
C VAL A 61 5.60 0.39 1.13
N ALA A 62 6.69 0.29 0.38
CA ALA A 62 6.91 1.10 -0.81
C ALA A 62 7.73 0.33 -1.85
N SER A 63 7.24 0.29 -3.09
CA SER A 63 7.94 -0.36 -4.21
C SER A 63 8.44 0.61 -5.29
N ASP A 64 7.94 1.85 -5.30
CA ASP A 64 8.21 2.85 -6.34
C ASP A 64 9.41 3.74 -6.01
N ALA A 65 10.61 3.30 -6.36
CA ALA A 65 11.85 3.99 -6.03
C ALA A 65 12.01 5.37 -6.65
N ALA A 66 11.50 5.54 -7.87
CA ALA A 66 11.47 6.83 -8.57
C ALA A 66 10.79 7.92 -7.71
N VAL A 67 9.85 7.51 -6.85
CA VAL A 67 9.09 8.42 -5.99
C VAL A 67 9.73 8.53 -4.61
N TYR A 68 10.08 7.40 -3.97
CA TYR A 68 10.34 7.36 -2.53
C TYR A 68 11.81 7.18 -2.12
N PHE A 69 12.69 6.72 -3.02
CA PHE A 69 14.10 6.41 -2.70
C PHE A 69 15.12 7.26 -3.48
N GLY A 70 14.63 8.19 -4.31
CA GLY A 70 15.48 9.07 -5.11
C GLY A 70 15.98 10.32 -4.37
N PRO A 71 16.67 11.23 -5.09
CA PRO A 71 17.18 12.49 -4.53
C PRO A 71 16.14 13.61 -4.44
N SER A 72 14.89 13.36 -4.84
CA SER A 72 13.83 14.37 -4.91
C SER A 72 13.43 14.90 -3.54
N THR A 73 12.83 16.10 -3.49
CA THR A 73 12.27 16.66 -2.25
C THR A 73 11.21 15.73 -1.65
N LEU A 74 10.38 15.10 -2.49
CA LEU A 74 9.38 14.13 -2.04
C LEU A 74 10.04 12.94 -1.34
N ALA A 75 11.05 12.33 -1.96
CA ALA A 75 11.77 11.20 -1.37
C ALA A 75 12.42 11.57 -0.03
N LYS A 76 13.02 12.77 0.08
CA LYS A 76 13.58 13.27 1.35
C LYS A 76 12.52 13.41 2.44
N LEU A 77 11.37 13.98 2.12
CA LEU A 77 10.25 14.11 3.07
C LEU A 77 9.74 12.74 3.51
N PHE A 78 9.56 11.82 2.56
CA PHE A 78 9.16 10.44 2.86
C PHE A 78 10.16 9.75 3.78
N LEU A 79 11.47 9.83 3.51
CA LEU A 79 12.50 9.18 4.34
C LEU A 79 12.60 9.79 5.74
N ASN A 80 12.38 11.10 5.87
CA ASN A 80 12.29 11.77 7.17
C ASN A 80 11.09 11.28 7.96
N ASP A 81 9.90 11.31 7.36
CA ASP A 81 8.67 10.81 7.99
C ASP A 81 8.82 9.34 8.37
N LEU A 82 9.37 8.52 7.47
CA LEU A 82 9.65 7.11 7.73
C LEU A 82 10.56 6.93 8.95
N SER A 83 11.69 7.63 9.01
CA SER A 83 12.63 7.56 10.13
C SER A 83 11.97 7.97 11.45
N GLU A 84 11.18 9.05 11.43
CA GLU A 84 10.44 9.53 12.59
C GLU A 84 9.46 8.46 13.09
N ARG A 85 8.64 7.88 12.19
CA ARG A 85 7.62 6.89 12.57
C ARG A 85 8.23 5.57 13.06
N LEU A 86 9.31 5.11 12.41
CA LEU A 86 10.04 3.92 12.86
C LEU A 86 10.63 4.15 14.26
N SER A 87 11.22 5.33 14.50
CA SER A 87 11.80 5.68 15.80
C SER A 87 10.77 5.80 16.92
N SER A 88 9.55 6.24 16.60
CA SER A 88 8.46 6.37 17.58
C SER A 88 7.67 5.08 17.81
N ASN A 89 7.85 4.06 16.96
CA ASN A 89 7.09 2.82 17.02
C ASN A 89 7.97 1.60 16.70
N ASN A 90 8.43 0.93 17.76
CA ASN A 90 9.27 -0.27 17.66
C ASN A 90 8.54 -1.50 17.06
N HIS A 91 7.23 -1.41 16.84
CA HIS A 91 6.41 -2.45 16.22
C HIS A 91 6.03 -2.15 14.77
N LEU A 92 6.51 -1.02 14.22
CA LEU A 92 6.36 -0.68 12.81
C LEU A 92 7.56 -1.17 12.02
N PHE A 93 7.30 -1.88 10.93
CA PHE A 93 8.31 -2.35 9.99
C PHE A 93 8.13 -1.73 8.62
N PHE A 94 9.24 -1.51 7.93
CA PHE A 94 9.23 -1.04 6.55
C PHE A 94 9.63 -2.17 5.60
N VAL A 95 8.72 -2.57 4.71
CA VAL A 95 8.97 -3.63 3.72
C VAL A 95 9.15 -3.01 2.33
N TYR A 96 10.23 -3.37 1.64
CA TYR A 96 10.62 -2.74 0.38
C TYR A 96 11.48 -3.67 -0.49
N PRO A 97 11.65 -3.37 -1.79
CA PRO A 97 12.53 -4.14 -2.68
C PRO A 97 14.02 -4.08 -2.31
N LEU A 98 14.67 -5.25 -2.22
CA LEU A 98 16.08 -5.42 -1.80
C LEU A 98 17.08 -4.59 -2.61
N ASN A 99 16.80 -4.31 -3.88
CA ASN A 99 17.67 -3.48 -4.72
C ASN A 99 17.79 -2.02 -4.22
N PHE A 100 16.93 -1.57 -3.29
CA PHE A 100 17.03 -0.26 -2.65
C PHE A 100 17.65 -0.31 -1.24
N HIS A 101 18.08 -1.48 -0.79
CA HIS A 101 18.58 -1.71 0.57
C HIS A 101 19.78 -0.82 0.92
N GLN A 102 20.74 -0.66 0.01
CA GLN A 102 21.90 0.19 0.25
C GLN A 102 21.53 1.67 0.41
N ILE A 103 20.58 2.15 -0.39
CA ILE A 103 20.08 3.54 -0.30
C ILE A 103 19.41 3.77 1.05
N LEU A 104 18.56 2.82 1.49
CA LEU A 104 17.88 2.93 2.77
C LEU A 104 18.85 2.80 3.96
N HIS A 105 19.81 1.87 3.90
CA HIS A 105 20.84 1.76 4.93
C HIS A 105 21.67 3.03 5.09
N PHE A 106 21.91 3.76 4.00
CA PHE A 106 22.66 5.01 4.04
C PHE A 106 21.82 6.17 4.61
N ASN A 107 20.52 6.24 4.28
CA ASN A 107 19.68 7.38 4.66
C ASN A 107 18.92 7.18 5.98
N ILE A 108 18.75 5.95 6.45
CA ILE A 108 18.05 5.62 7.69
C ILE A 108 19.06 5.37 8.82
N PRO A 109 18.87 5.96 10.02
CA PRO A 109 19.74 5.73 11.17
C PRO A 109 19.95 4.25 11.50
N ALA A 110 21.19 3.87 11.84
CA ALA A 110 21.58 2.49 12.13
C ALA A 110 20.74 1.82 13.24
N SER A 111 20.28 2.59 14.22
CA SER A 111 19.40 2.11 15.29
C SER A 111 18.05 1.59 14.80
N LEU A 112 17.63 1.96 13.59
CA LEU A 112 16.34 1.56 13.00
C LEU A 112 16.49 0.44 11.96
N HIS A 113 17.71 -0.04 11.68
CA HIS A 113 17.95 -1.03 10.62
C HIS A 113 17.24 -2.37 10.87
N SER A 114 16.99 -2.74 12.13
CA SER A 114 16.21 -3.94 12.48
C SER A 114 14.74 -3.87 12.07
N GLN A 115 14.21 -2.67 11.82
CA GLN A 115 12.84 -2.46 11.34
C GLN A 115 12.74 -2.44 9.80
N LEU A 116 13.87 -2.59 9.10
CA LEU A 116 13.94 -2.60 7.64
C LEU A 116 13.89 -4.03 7.11
N ILE A 117 12.90 -4.32 6.27
CA ILE A 117 12.68 -5.63 5.66
C ILE A 117 12.88 -5.54 4.14
N PRO A 118 14.11 -5.75 3.65
CA PRO A 118 14.34 -5.86 2.22
C PRO A 118 13.85 -7.23 1.71
N VAL A 119 13.12 -7.22 0.61
CA VAL A 119 12.61 -8.44 -0.05
C VAL A 119 13.12 -8.48 -1.50
N PRO A 120 13.74 -9.58 -1.95
CA PRO A 120 14.22 -9.68 -3.32
C PRO A 120 13.06 -9.61 -4.32
N ARG A 121 13.30 -8.97 -5.46
CA ARG A 121 12.35 -8.92 -6.58
C ARG A 121 12.90 -9.79 -7.71
N TYR A 122 12.08 -10.73 -8.16
CA TYR A 122 12.36 -11.59 -9.31
C TYR A 122 11.20 -11.53 -10.30
N ASN A 123 11.35 -12.15 -11.47
CA ASN A 123 10.32 -12.17 -12.51
C ASN A 123 9.20 -13.19 -12.18
N ASN A 124 8.55 -13.00 -11.03
CA ASN A 124 7.45 -13.83 -10.55
C ASN A 124 6.16 -13.00 -10.55
N LYS A 125 5.11 -13.51 -11.20
CA LYS A 125 3.80 -12.85 -11.29
C LYS A 125 2.75 -13.46 -10.36
N SER A 126 3.12 -14.41 -9.51
CA SER A 126 2.19 -14.99 -8.53
C SER A 126 2.07 -14.11 -7.29
N LEU A 127 0.86 -13.67 -6.93
CA LEU A 127 0.63 -12.93 -5.69
C LEU A 127 1.06 -13.70 -4.42
N THR A 128 1.20 -15.03 -4.50
CA THR A 128 1.68 -15.85 -3.38
C THR A 128 3.20 -15.97 -3.30
N ALA A 129 3.96 -15.38 -4.25
CA ALA A 129 5.41 -15.48 -4.31
C ALA A 129 6.10 -15.08 -3.00
N LEU A 130 5.58 -14.07 -2.29
CA LEU A 130 6.12 -13.65 -1.01
C LEU A 130 5.97 -14.72 0.07
N ARG A 131 4.85 -15.44 0.07
CA ARG A 131 4.57 -16.55 0.99
C ARG A 131 5.42 -17.77 0.68
N ASP A 132 5.50 -18.12 -0.60
CA ASP A 132 6.05 -19.40 -1.05
C ASP A 132 7.57 -19.35 -1.20
N HIS A 133 8.13 -18.19 -1.56
CA HIS A 133 9.55 -18.03 -1.92
C HIS A 133 10.25 -16.83 -1.25
N PHE A 134 9.51 -16.00 -0.50
CA PHE A 134 10.02 -14.73 0.04
C PHE A 134 10.50 -13.77 -1.07
N GLU A 135 9.67 -13.61 -2.10
CA GLU A 135 9.96 -12.77 -3.28
C GLU A 135 8.83 -11.77 -3.54
N LEU A 136 9.18 -10.58 -4.03
CA LEU A 136 8.21 -9.60 -4.52
C LEU A 136 7.72 -9.97 -5.92
N THR A 137 6.45 -9.72 -6.15
CA THR A 137 5.81 -9.85 -7.46
C THR A 137 6.29 -8.78 -8.42
N ASP A 138 6.58 -9.19 -9.67
CA ASP A 138 6.91 -8.27 -10.75
C ASP A 138 5.65 -7.74 -11.45
N ILE A 139 4.72 -7.22 -10.64
CA ILE A 139 3.44 -6.67 -11.11
C ILE A 139 3.35 -5.21 -10.71
N GLY A 140 3.97 -4.37 -11.53
CA GLY A 140 3.66 -2.95 -11.63
C GLY A 140 3.59 -2.17 -10.33
N ASN A 141 2.37 -1.93 -9.86
CA ASN A 141 2.05 -1.01 -8.77
C ASN A 141 2.32 -1.59 -7.37
N THR A 142 2.36 -0.70 -6.37
CA THR A 142 2.58 -1.06 -4.96
C THR A 142 1.57 -2.07 -4.42
N LEU A 143 0.29 -2.02 -4.84
CA LEU A 143 -0.73 -2.96 -4.39
C LEU A 143 -0.35 -4.40 -4.74
N ASN A 144 -0.07 -4.63 -6.02
CA ASN A 144 0.21 -5.96 -6.57
C ASN A 144 1.63 -6.44 -6.25
N THR A 145 2.60 -5.53 -6.17
CA THR A 145 4.01 -5.87 -5.95
C THR A 145 4.29 -6.32 -4.51
N ILE A 146 3.62 -5.71 -3.52
CA ILE A 146 3.99 -5.94 -2.12
C ILE A 146 2.82 -5.86 -1.13
N LEU A 147 1.88 -4.93 -1.30
CA LEU A 147 0.86 -4.68 -0.28
C LEU A 147 -0.10 -5.88 -0.10
N LEU A 148 -0.68 -6.35 -1.21
CA LEU A 148 -1.56 -7.52 -1.21
C LEU A 148 -0.76 -8.81 -0.91
N PRO A 149 0.37 -9.11 -1.58
CA PRO A 149 1.20 -10.28 -1.25
C PRO A 149 1.57 -10.38 0.24
N LEU A 150 1.92 -9.26 0.87
CA LEU A 150 2.27 -9.22 2.29
C LEU A 150 1.08 -9.57 3.18
N SER A 151 -0.12 -9.11 2.85
CA SER A 151 -1.33 -9.45 3.61
C SER A 151 -1.64 -10.95 3.62
N LEU A 152 -1.28 -11.68 2.55
CA LEU A 152 -1.53 -13.12 2.41
C LEU A 152 -0.74 -13.98 3.41
N LEU A 153 0.29 -13.41 4.05
CA LEU A 153 1.09 -14.10 5.07
C LEU A 153 0.37 -14.26 6.40
N PHE A 154 -0.63 -13.44 6.68
CA PHE A 154 -1.18 -13.29 8.03
C PHE A 154 -2.59 -13.83 8.19
N SER A 155 -3.43 -13.69 7.18
CA SER A 155 -4.83 -14.09 7.25
C SER A 155 -5.36 -14.49 5.88
N LYS A 156 -6.39 -15.34 5.91
CA LYS A 156 -7.22 -15.62 4.75
C LYS A 156 -8.24 -14.52 4.51
N THR A 157 -8.53 -13.67 5.48
CA THR A 157 -9.48 -12.56 5.35
C THR A 157 -8.74 -11.23 5.21
N ILE A 158 -8.94 -10.54 4.10
CA ILE A 158 -8.25 -9.30 3.73
C ILE A 158 -9.27 -8.21 3.49
N ILE A 159 -9.08 -7.06 4.14
CA ILE A 159 -9.96 -5.91 4.04
C ILE A 159 -9.20 -4.75 3.39
N LEU A 160 -9.69 -4.30 2.24
CA LEU A 160 -9.20 -3.18 1.47
C LEU A 160 -9.90 -1.89 1.89
N VAL A 161 -9.11 -0.87 2.21
CA VAL A 161 -9.59 0.45 2.60
C VAL A 161 -8.86 1.53 1.80
N GLY A 162 -9.60 2.51 1.25
CA GLY A 162 -8.98 3.63 0.52
C GLY A 162 -8.42 3.28 -0.86
N PHE A 163 -9.02 2.33 -1.58
CA PHE A 163 -8.68 1.96 -2.95
C PHE A 163 -9.71 2.51 -3.94
N ASP A 164 -9.91 3.81 -3.91
CA ASP A 164 -10.97 4.52 -4.62
C ASP A 164 -10.90 4.46 -6.16
N GLY A 165 -9.72 4.35 -6.74
CA GLY A 165 -9.52 4.47 -8.18
C GLY A 165 -9.43 5.92 -8.68
N ILE A 166 -9.57 6.10 -9.99
CA ILE A 166 -9.53 7.41 -10.65
C ILE A 166 -10.92 8.07 -10.56
N GLY A 167 -10.97 9.35 -10.20
CA GLY A 167 -12.18 10.16 -10.27
C GLY A 167 -13.25 9.82 -9.22
N SER A 168 -12.88 9.15 -8.11
CA SER A 168 -13.83 8.82 -7.05
C SER A 168 -14.38 10.09 -6.39
N PRO A 169 -15.71 10.28 -6.34
CA PRO A 169 -16.35 11.42 -5.69
C PRO A 169 -16.52 11.20 -4.18
N ALA A 170 -15.86 10.19 -3.59
CA ALA A 170 -16.07 9.75 -2.21
C ALA A 170 -15.95 10.86 -1.15
N VAL A 171 -15.31 12.00 -1.48
CA VAL A 171 -15.27 13.19 -0.63
C VAL A 171 -15.48 14.47 -1.46
N LYS A 172 -16.44 15.33 -1.08
CA LYS A 172 -16.56 16.71 -1.61
C LYS A 172 -15.29 17.48 -1.27
N GLY A 173 -14.58 17.97 -2.28
CA GLY A 173 -13.29 18.66 -2.12
C GLY A 173 -12.06 17.83 -2.48
N SER A 174 -12.22 16.63 -3.06
CA SER A 174 -11.11 15.90 -3.68
C SER A 174 -10.41 16.78 -4.72
N VAL A 175 -9.14 17.11 -4.48
CA VAL A 175 -8.33 17.88 -5.41
C VAL A 175 -7.59 16.91 -6.31
N THR A 176 -8.26 16.38 -7.33
CA THR A 176 -7.58 16.07 -8.60
C THR A 176 -8.56 16.20 -9.75
N ALA A 177 -8.24 17.14 -10.65
CA ALA A 177 -8.81 17.19 -11.98
C ALA A 177 -8.58 15.84 -12.68
N ASN A 178 -9.56 15.43 -13.47
CA ASN A 178 -9.55 14.36 -14.47
C ASN A 178 -8.16 13.72 -14.69
N TYR A 179 -8.06 12.39 -14.55
CA TYR A 179 -6.90 11.57 -14.95
C TYR A 179 -5.72 11.43 -13.95
N GLN A 180 -5.95 11.51 -12.64
CA GLN A 180 -5.02 10.98 -11.63
C GLN A 180 -5.76 10.08 -10.63
N TRP A 181 -5.05 9.11 -10.04
CA TRP A 181 -5.58 8.39 -8.88
C TRP A 181 -6.02 9.41 -7.83
N SER A 182 -7.24 9.25 -7.34
CA SER A 182 -7.72 10.14 -6.28
C SER A 182 -6.91 9.84 -5.03
N TYR A 183 -6.27 10.87 -4.49
CA TYR A 183 -5.53 10.79 -3.23
C TYR A 183 -6.15 11.71 -2.20
N SER A 184 -6.09 11.31 -0.94
CA SER A 184 -6.38 12.19 0.18
C SER A 184 -5.18 13.12 0.45
N ASP A 185 -5.43 14.42 0.68
CA ASP A 185 -4.38 15.37 1.07
C ASP A 185 -3.65 14.97 2.37
N ALA A 186 -4.37 14.30 3.28
CA ALA A 186 -3.81 13.80 4.52
C ALA A 186 -2.82 12.64 4.29
N PHE A 187 -2.97 11.90 3.18
CA PHE A 187 -2.23 10.68 2.86
C PHE A 187 -1.47 10.81 1.52
N SER A 188 -1.10 12.04 1.14
CA SER A 188 -0.37 12.31 -0.11
C SER A 188 0.60 13.47 0.02
N TYR A 189 1.72 13.39 -0.71
CA TYR A 189 2.70 14.46 -0.87
C TYR A 189 2.41 15.34 -2.09
N GLY A 190 1.13 15.56 -2.44
CA GLY A 190 0.67 16.15 -3.71
C GLY A 190 1.46 17.37 -4.20
N THR A 191 1.80 18.29 -3.29
CA THR A 191 2.59 19.52 -3.57
C THR A 191 4.00 19.24 -4.08
N TYR A 192 4.59 18.10 -3.72
CA TYR A 192 5.98 17.73 -4.03
C TYR A 192 6.11 16.81 -5.25
N SER A 193 4.98 16.37 -5.83
CA SER A 193 4.96 15.56 -7.06
C SER A 193 5.73 16.21 -8.21
N LYS A 194 5.76 17.55 -8.28
CA LYS A 194 6.56 18.32 -9.27
C LYS A 194 8.05 18.01 -9.18
N SER A 195 8.59 17.79 -7.99
CA SER A 195 10.02 17.50 -7.80
C SER A 195 10.38 16.13 -8.36
N THR A 196 9.54 15.12 -8.16
CA THR A 196 9.70 13.79 -8.76
C THR A 196 9.74 13.85 -10.28
N ARG A 197 8.88 14.68 -10.91
CA ARG A 197 8.86 14.85 -12.37
C ARG A 197 10.17 15.40 -12.95
N LEU A 198 10.90 16.21 -12.18
CA LEU A 198 12.17 16.79 -12.61
C LEU A 198 13.30 15.76 -12.57
N PHE A 199 13.30 14.87 -11.59
CA PHE A 199 14.35 13.86 -11.43
C PHE A 199 14.08 12.59 -12.26
N GLU A 200 12.81 12.23 -12.46
CA GLU A 200 12.39 11.02 -13.16
C GLU A 200 11.35 11.33 -14.25
N PRO A 201 11.73 12.10 -15.30
CA PRO A 201 10.81 12.50 -16.35
C PRO A 201 10.35 11.31 -17.20
N GLY A 202 11.19 10.29 -17.39
CA GLY A 202 10.83 9.06 -18.11
C GLY A 202 9.67 8.32 -17.44
N PHE A 203 9.85 7.97 -16.16
CA PHE A 203 8.82 7.34 -15.34
C PHE A 203 7.53 8.16 -15.31
N THR A 204 7.64 9.47 -15.10
CA THR A 204 6.46 10.35 -15.04
C THR A 204 5.72 10.41 -16.37
N ASN A 205 6.44 10.59 -17.48
CA ASN A 205 5.83 10.77 -18.79
C ASN A 205 5.18 9.49 -19.30
N GLU A 206 5.79 8.33 -19.05
CA GLU A 206 5.20 7.03 -19.39
C GLU A 206 3.95 6.75 -18.57
N HIS A 207 4.01 6.91 -17.23
CA HIS A 207 2.83 6.77 -16.40
C HIS A 207 1.72 7.75 -16.80
N LYS A 208 2.07 9.00 -17.10
CA LYS A 208 1.09 9.98 -17.57
C LYS A 208 0.44 9.52 -18.87
N LYS A 209 1.23 9.06 -19.86
CA LYS A 209 0.70 8.52 -21.12
C LYS A 209 -0.26 7.35 -20.89
N MET A 210 0.12 6.42 -20.01
CA MET A 210 -0.72 5.26 -19.66
C MET A 210 -2.04 5.66 -18.98
N ILE A 211 -2.02 6.73 -18.19
CA ILE A 211 -3.25 7.22 -17.55
C ILE A 211 -4.10 8.00 -18.56
N ASP A 212 -3.48 8.88 -19.36
CA ASP A 212 -4.17 9.70 -20.37
C ASP A 212 -4.87 8.83 -21.44
N ASN A 213 -4.28 7.69 -21.79
CA ASN A 213 -4.86 6.75 -22.77
C ASN A 213 -5.73 5.66 -22.12
N GLY A 214 -5.96 5.71 -20.80
CA GLY A 214 -6.79 4.75 -20.06
C GLY A 214 -6.14 3.38 -19.79
N THR A 215 -4.96 3.11 -20.33
CA THR A 215 -4.34 1.77 -20.26
C THR A 215 -3.80 1.40 -18.89
N TYR A 216 -3.55 2.38 -18.00
CA TYR A 216 -3.03 2.11 -16.65
C TYR A 216 -3.95 1.19 -15.84
N THR A 217 -5.25 1.50 -15.83
CA THR A 217 -6.25 0.70 -15.11
C THR A 217 -6.34 -0.69 -15.72
N ASP A 218 -6.35 -0.79 -17.04
CA ASP A 218 -6.44 -2.08 -17.74
C ASP A 218 -5.23 -2.98 -17.43
N ILE A 219 -4.02 -2.41 -17.42
CA ILE A 219 -2.79 -3.16 -17.21
C ILE A 219 -2.63 -3.62 -15.77
N TYR A 220 -2.91 -2.76 -14.79
CA TYR A 220 -2.61 -3.05 -13.38
C TYR A 220 -3.81 -3.46 -12.53
N PHE A 221 -5.02 -3.21 -13.03
CA PHE A 221 -6.27 -3.50 -12.33
C PHE A 221 -7.34 -4.18 -13.21
N GLY A 222 -7.01 -4.49 -14.46
CA GLY A 222 -7.88 -5.17 -15.40
C GLY A 222 -7.90 -6.69 -15.19
N ASN A 223 -8.00 -7.44 -16.30
CA ASN A 223 -8.29 -8.87 -16.25
C ASN A 223 -7.25 -9.70 -15.50
N ASP A 224 -5.95 -9.40 -15.64
CA ASP A 224 -4.90 -10.15 -14.93
C ASP A 224 -5.02 -9.97 -13.41
N PHE A 225 -5.34 -8.76 -12.95
CA PHE A 225 -5.56 -8.51 -11.54
C PHE A 225 -6.82 -9.22 -11.03
N GLU A 226 -7.93 -9.15 -11.77
CA GLU A 226 -9.16 -9.89 -11.43
C GLU A 226 -8.91 -11.40 -11.35
N ASN A 227 -8.24 -11.98 -12.35
CA ASN A 227 -7.94 -13.40 -12.40
C ASN A 227 -7.07 -13.83 -11.21
N ASN A 228 -6.08 -13.00 -10.83
CA ASN A 228 -5.26 -13.25 -9.65
C ASN A 228 -6.07 -13.20 -8.35
N LEU A 229 -7.00 -12.24 -8.21
CA LEU A 229 -7.88 -12.18 -7.05
C LEU A 229 -8.84 -13.38 -6.99
N ALA A 230 -9.47 -13.73 -8.10
CA ALA A 230 -10.35 -14.90 -8.21
C ALA A 230 -9.59 -16.19 -7.88
N HIS A 231 -8.35 -16.33 -8.34
CA HIS A 231 -7.51 -17.48 -8.00
C HIS A 231 -7.21 -17.56 -6.50
N LEU A 232 -6.98 -16.43 -5.82
CA LEU A 232 -6.83 -16.42 -4.37
C LEU A 232 -8.14 -16.81 -3.67
N GLU A 233 -9.28 -16.35 -4.17
CA GLU A 233 -10.61 -16.71 -3.65
C GLU A 233 -10.89 -18.22 -3.78
N ASP A 234 -10.53 -18.83 -4.91
CA ASP A 234 -10.58 -20.28 -5.11
C ASP A 234 -9.67 -21.04 -4.12
N GLN A 235 -8.58 -20.41 -3.65
CA GLN A 235 -7.71 -20.93 -2.59
C GLN A 235 -8.22 -20.63 -1.16
N GLY A 236 -9.46 -20.15 -1.02
CA GLY A 236 -10.12 -19.89 0.24
C GLY A 236 -9.72 -18.56 0.90
N TYR A 237 -9.09 -17.63 0.17
CA TYR A 237 -8.98 -16.26 0.65
C TYR A 237 -10.34 -15.54 0.52
N GLN A 238 -10.62 -14.64 1.44
CA GLN A 238 -11.79 -13.76 1.43
C GLN A 238 -11.30 -12.34 1.34
N ILE A 239 -11.64 -11.67 0.24
CA ILE A 239 -11.13 -10.33 -0.07
C ILE A 239 -12.32 -9.38 -0.13
N PHE A 240 -12.31 -8.36 0.73
CA PHE A 240 -13.42 -7.42 0.87
C PHE A 240 -12.94 -5.98 0.74
N SER A 241 -13.76 -5.12 0.13
CA SER A 241 -13.62 -3.66 0.22
C SER A 241 -14.70 -3.09 1.12
N VAL A 242 -14.34 -2.18 2.02
CA VAL A 242 -15.29 -1.41 2.85
C VAL A 242 -15.71 -0.10 2.19
N ASN A 243 -15.05 0.30 1.12
CA ASN A 243 -15.39 1.48 0.34
C ASN A 243 -15.74 1.08 -1.10
N ARG A 244 -16.63 1.85 -1.72
CA ARG A 244 -16.88 1.77 -3.17
C ARG A 244 -15.62 2.20 -3.91
N SER A 245 -15.36 1.57 -5.06
CA SER A 245 -14.19 1.84 -5.91
C SER A 245 -14.63 2.05 -7.35
N THR A 246 -13.93 2.94 -8.06
CA THR A 246 -14.06 3.02 -9.52
C THR A 246 -13.26 1.94 -10.24
N VAL A 247 -12.44 1.16 -9.51
CA VAL A 247 -11.75 -0.03 -10.03
C VAL A 247 -12.72 -1.22 -10.01
N PRO A 248 -13.14 -1.76 -11.18
CA PRO A 248 -14.19 -2.78 -11.25
C PRO A 248 -13.86 -4.05 -10.45
N SER A 249 -12.61 -4.50 -10.46
CA SER A 249 -12.16 -5.68 -9.72
C SER A 249 -12.22 -5.50 -8.21
N ILE A 250 -12.02 -4.29 -7.69
CA ILE A 250 -12.16 -3.97 -6.26
C ILE A 250 -13.64 -3.77 -5.91
N GLU A 251 -14.40 -3.11 -6.79
CA GLU A 251 -15.83 -2.84 -6.59
C GLU A 251 -16.67 -4.11 -6.46
N LYS A 252 -16.36 -5.16 -7.23
CA LYS A 252 -16.99 -6.49 -7.08
C LYS A 252 -16.87 -7.08 -5.68
N ARG A 253 -15.86 -6.64 -4.91
CA ARG A 253 -15.55 -7.12 -3.57
C ARG A 253 -16.07 -6.16 -2.49
N PHE A 254 -16.82 -5.12 -2.86
CA PHE A 254 -17.48 -4.23 -1.90
C PHE A 254 -18.50 -4.98 -1.05
N ASN A 255 -18.40 -4.83 0.27
CA ASN A 255 -19.31 -5.44 1.22
C ASN A 255 -20.02 -4.36 2.07
N PRO A 256 -21.33 -4.10 1.84
CA PRO A 256 -22.06 -3.05 2.55
C PRO A 256 -22.20 -3.32 4.06
N ILE A 257 -22.30 -4.58 4.47
CA ILE A 257 -22.42 -4.95 5.89
C ILE A 257 -21.11 -4.66 6.62
N LEU A 258 -19.96 -4.99 6.00
CA LEU A 258 -18.66 -4.62 6.57
C LEU A 258 -18.47 -3.10 6.56
N ALA A 259 -18.91 -2.40 5.51
CA ALA A 259 -18.84 -0.95 5.45
C ALA A 259 -19.58 -0.29 6.63
N GLU A 260 -20.81 -0.71 6.93
CA GLU A 260 -21.56 -0.21 8.09
C GLU A 260 -20.82 -0.43 9.41
N ASN A 261 -20.18 -1.59 9.57
CA ASN A 261 -19.44 -1.91 10.79
C ASN A 261 -18.14 -1.11 10.95
N TYR A 262 -17.52 -0.63 9.86
CA TYR A 262 -16.19 -0.04 9.90
C TYR A 262 -16.12 1.46 9.59
N LEU A 263 -17.16 2.05 8.99
CA LEU A 263 -17.20 3.49 8.75
C LEU A 263 -17.40 4.26 10.07
N ALA A 264 -16.86 5.48 10.11
CA ALA A 264 -17.10 6.43 11.19
C ALA A 264 -18.51 7.02 11.02
N HIS A 265 -19.30 7.01 12.09
CA HIS A 265 -20.61 7.68 12.16
C HIS A 265 -20.48 9.10 12.69
#